data_AF-A0A2D3RF57-F1
#
_entry.id   AF-A0A2D3RF57-F1
#
_cell.length_a   1.000
_cell.length_b   1.000
_cell.length_c   1.000
_cell.angle_alpha   90.00
_cell.angle_beta   90.00
_cell.angle_gamma   90.00
#
_symmetry.space_group_name_H-M   'P 1'
#
loop_
_entity.id
_entity.type
_entity.pdbx_description
1 polymer ?
#
loop_
_entity_poly.entity_id
_entity_poly.type
_entity_poly.pdbx_seq_one_letter_code
_entity_poly.pdbx_strand_id
1 'polypeptide(L)'
;MQNIWAGVCILQSFCRILQMSLVAKCRYPPRPLGIQPFAFWHGRCLEPGNNRHEKEWSKMKGIIFTELVRFMEKVQSPEFADQVISGAALPNDGAFTSIGNYPSEYALAMVGQASEQSGIEATELCRLFGKYLYDRFNILYPHIMESYNSAEALLTHVGSHIHTEVCVLYPDARPPQVTADVRDGQTVIHYHSHRPMAAIAHGLVQGCMDHYGDQRSLEWECAVDGKSAIFTIKG
;
A
#
# COMPACT_ATOMS: atom_id res chain seq x y z
N MET A 1 47.36 10.04 -14.07
CA MET A 1 46.42 9.33 -14.98
C MET A 1 45.66 8.32 -14.16
N GLN A 2 44.34 8.35 -14.30
CA GLN A 2 43.32 7.67 -13.51
C GLN A 2 43.10 6.20 -13.92
N ASN A 3 42.68 5.41 -12.94
CA ASN A 3 41.93 4.14 -12.99
C ASN A 3 42.74 2.93 -13.57
N ILE A 4 42.46 1.64 -13.31
CA ILE A 4 41.20 0.93 -13.03
C ILE A 4 41.51 -0.52 -12.49
N TRP A 5 40.52 -1.15 -11.82
CA TRP A 5 40.26 -2.60 -11.54
C TRP A 5 41.06 -3.30 -10.42
N ALA A 6 40.46 -3.60 -9.26
CA ALA A 6 39.46 -4.64 -8.93
C ALA A 6 40.10 -5.98 -8.50
N GLY A 7 39.78 -6.40 -7.27
CA GLY A 7 40.19 -7.67 -6.68
C GLY A 7 39.06 -8.24 -5.84
N VAL A 8 38.47 -9.31 -6.35
CA VAL A 8 37.32 -10.08 -5.87
C VAL A 8 37.59 -10.79 -4.52
N CYS A 9 36.52 -10.86 -3.71
CA CYS A 9 36.14 -11.80 -2.63
C CYS A 9 37.16 -12.83 -2.08
N ILE A 10 37.12 -13.06 -0.75
CA ILE A 10 36.81 -14.37 -0.11
C ILE A 10 36.79 -14.25 1.45
N LEU A 11 35.63 -14.58 2.01
CA LEU A 11 35.27 -15.27 3.28
C LEU A 11 35.89 -14.95 4.66
N GLN A 12 34.93 -14.73 5.58
CA GLN A 12 34.65 -15.43 6.85
C GLN A 12 35.05 -14.84 8.22
N SER A 13 33.98 -14.69 9.01
CA SER A 13 33.85 -14.97 10.45
C SER A 13 34.60 -14.06 11.42
N PHE A 14 33.87 -13.17 12.11
CA PHE A 14 34.03 -13.04 13.56
C PHE A 14 32.72 -12.59 14.24
N CYS A 15 32.53 -13.18 15.42
CA CYS A 15 31.32 -13.28 16.20
C CYS A 15 31.09 -12.04 17.11
N ARG A 16 29.82 -11.77 17.41
CA ARG A 16 29.21 -11.15 18.61
C ARG A 16 30.13 -10.37 19.58
N ILE A 17 29.67 -9.17 19.95
CA ILE A 17 29.45 -8.64 21.33
C ILE A 17 29.64 -7.11 21.30
N LEU A 18 28.53 -6.35 21.31
CA LEU A 18 28.25 -5.32 22.30
C LEU A 18 26.87 -4.70 22.05
N GLN A 19 26.17 -4.55 23.16
CA GLN A 19 24.75 -4.28 23.33
C GLN A 19 24.61 -2.88 23.96
N MET A 20 23.42 -2.27 23.82
CA MET A 20 22.92 -1.09 24.59
C MET A 20 23.46 0.26 24.07
N SER A 21 22.68 1.33 23.82
CA SER A 21 21.38 1.83 24.28
C SER A 21 20.84 2.80 23.19
N LEU A 22 19.54 2.93 22.89
CA LEU A 22 18.59 3.76 23.63
C LEU A 22 17.16 3.43 23.14
N VAL A 23 16.28 3.08 24.09
CA VAL A 23 14.85 2.88 23.90
C VAL A 23 14.14 4.20 24.23
N ALA A 24 13.43 4.79 23.27
CA ALA A 24 12.46 5.84 23.51
C ALA A 24 11.04 5.24 23.59
N LYS A 25 10.34 5.62 24.66
CA LYS A 25 9.06 5.09 25.16
C LYS A 25 7.87 5.44 24.24
N CYS A 26 7.11 4.44 23.81
CA CYS A 26 5.65 4.51 23.72
C CYS A 26 5.06 3.45 24.67
N ARG A 27 4.25 3.88 25.63
CA ARG A 27 3.68 3.05 26.70
C ARG A 27 2.51 2.19 26.16
N TYR A 28 2.64 0.87 26.23
CA TYR A 28 1.50 -0.07 26.23
C TYR A 28 1.27 -0.57 27.67
N PRO A 29 0.02 -0.86 28.10
CA PRO A 29 -0.26 -1.47 29.40
C PRO A 29 0.20 -2.94 29.46
N PRO A 30 0.47 -3.49 30.65
CA PRO A 30 1.11 -4.80 30.81
C PRO A 30 0.14 -5.96 30.49
N ARG A 31 0.58 -6.90 29.64
CA ARG A 31 -0.06 -8.21 29.44
C ARG A 31 0.41 -9.20 30.53
N PRO A 32 -0.46 -10.13 30.97
CA PRO A 32 -0.06 -11.20 31.86
C PRO A 32 0.82 -12.24 31.13
N LEU A 33 1.74 -12.81 31.90
CA LEU A 33 2.74 -13.80 31.52
C LEU A 33 2.11 -15.08 30.96
N GLY A 34 2.57 -15.49 29.78
CA GLY A 34 2.37 -16.84 29.26
C GLY A 34 2.32 -16.86 27.75
N ILE A 35 3.27 -17.58 27.14
CA ILE A 35 3.42 -17.94 25.71
C ILE A 35 4.58 -17.21 25.00
N GLN A 36 5.38 -18.05 24.34
CA GLN A 36 6.75 -17.95 23.82
C GLN A 36 7.02 -16.82 22.79
N PRO A 37 8.29 -16.43 22.57
CA PRO A 37 8.67 -15.35 21.66
C PRO A 37 8.67 -15.77 20.19
N PHE A 38 8.25 -14.84 19.32
CA PHE A 38 8.65 -14.66 17.92
C PHE A 38 8.93 -15.92 17.08
N ALA A 39 7.90 -16.35 16.34
CA ALA A 39 8.04 -17.18 15.15
C ALA A 39 6.83 -16.96 14.22
N PHE A 40 6.80 -15.86 13.48
CA PHE A 40 5.90 -15.69 12.33
C PHE A 40 6.61 -14.81 11.31
N TRP A 41 6.54 -15.21 10.03
CA TRP A 41 7.44 -14.86 8.91
C TRP A 41 8.74 -15.67 8.84
N HIS A 42 8.60 -17.00 8.84
CA HIS A 42 9.40 -17.84 7.93
C HIS A 42 8.46 -18.35 6.85
N GLY A 43 8.92 -18.28 5.61
CA GLY A 43 8.19 -18.63 4.39
C GLY A 43 7.29 -19.86 4.50
N ARG A 44 6.02 -19.61 4.78
CA ARG A 44 4.93 -20.42 4.25
C ARG A 44 4.11 -19.47 3.42
N CYS A 45 4.23 -19.63 2.09
CA CYS A 45 3.16 -19.26 1.18
C CYS A 45 1.85 -19.65 1.87
N LEU A 46 0.95 -18.68 2.06
CA LEU A 46 -0.41 -18.98 2.49
C LEU A 46 -0.92 -20.07 1.54
N GLU A 47 -1.18 -21.28 2.06
CA GLU A 47 -1.75 -22.32 1.23
C GLU A 47 -3.09 -21.79 0.72
N PRO A 48 -3.28 -21.64 -0.60
CA PRO A 48 -4.51 -21.08 -1.11
C PRO A 48 -5.64 -22.05 -0.77
N GLY A 49 -6.61 -21.58 0.00
CA GLY A 49 -7.87 -22.29 0.20
C GLY A 49 -8.43 -22.74 -1.15
N ASN A 50 -8.88 -23.99 -1.23
CA ASN A 50 -9.25 -24.69 -2.47
C ASN A 50 -10.58 -24.16 -3.11
N ASN A 51 -10.99 -22.93 -2.81
CA ASN A 51 -12.23 -22.34 -3.31
C ASN A 51 -11.97 -21.48 -4.55
N ARG A 52 -12.31 -22.03 -5.73
CA ARG A 52 -12.25 -21.31 -7.03
C ARG A 52 -13.00 -19.96 -7.01
N HIS A 53 -14.05 -19.82 -6.20
CA HIS A 53 -14.81 -18.58 -6.05
C HIS A 53 -14.04 -17.49 -5.30
N GLU A 54 -13.20 -17.83 -4.32
CA GLU A 54 -12.44 -16.86 -3.53
C GLU A 54 -11.30 -16.24 -4.36
N LYS A 55 -10.66 -17.06 -5.22
CA LYS A 55 -9.65 -16.60 -6.20
C LYS A 55 -10.19 -15.66 -7.28
N GLU A 56 -11.46 -15.78 -7.65
CA GLU A 56 -12.05 -14.89 -8.65
C GLU A 56 -12.36 -13.51 -8.06
N TRP A 57 -12.58 -13.45 -6.74
CA TRP A 57 -13.01 -12.25 -6.03
C TRP A 57 -11.83 -11.36 -5.58
N SER A 58 -10.59 -11.78 -5.78
CA SER A 58 -9.38 -11.01 -5.45
C SER A 58 -8.73 -10.33 -6.66
N LYS A 59 -9.36 -10.32 -7.84
CA LYS A 59 -8.79 -9.68 -9.03
C LYS A 59 -8.70 -8.15 -8.87
N MET A 60 -7.65 -7.59 -9.46
CA MET A 60 -7.31 -6.17 -9.47
C MET A 60 -6.92 -5.74 -10.88
N LYS A 61 -7.28 -4.50 -11.22
CA LYS A 61 -6.96 -3.90 -12.51
C LYS A 61 -5.46 -3.70 -12.67
N GLY A 62 -4.96 -4.05 -13.85
CA GLY A 62 -3.56 -3.99 -14.22
C GLY A 62 -2.96 -2.59 -14.15
N ILE A 63 -3.78 -1.54 -14.24
CA ILE A 63 -3.33 -0.16 -14.04
C ILE A 63 -2.71 0.06 -12.66
N ILE A 64 -3.19 -0.64 -11.62
CA ILE A 64 -2.59 -0.55 -10.28
C ILE A 64 -1.20 -1.18 -10.27
N PHE A 65 -1.00 -2.26 -11.03
CA PHE A 65 0.31 -2.91 -11.14
C PHE A 65 1.30 -2.06 -11.93
N THR A 66 0.88 -1.51 -13.07
CA THR A 66 1.76 -0.66 -13.87
C THR A 66 2.14 0.61 -13.12
N GLU A 67 1.23 1.20 -12.33
CA GLU A 67 1.55 2.33 -11.47
C GLU A 67 2.39 1.93 -10.24
N LEU A 68 2.27 0.71 -9.71
CA LEU A 68 3.16 0.20 -8.66
C LEU A 68 4.60 0.07 -9.15
N VAL A 69 4.79 -0.46 -10.37
CA VAL A 69 6.12 -0.52 -11.01
C VAL A 69 6.68 0.89 -11.18
N ARG A 70 5.91 1.81 -11.78
CA ARG A 70 6.32 3.22 -11.94
C ARG A 70 6.64 3.92 -10.64
N PHE A 71 5.90 3.64 -9.58
CA PHE A 71 6.18 4.15 -8.24
C PHE A 71 7.58 3.70 -7.78
N MET A 72 7.87 2.41 -7.86
CA MET A 72 9.18 1.84 -7.49
C MET A 72 10.32 2.43 -8.33
N GLU A 73 10.13 2.55 -9.65
CA GLU A 73 11.08 3.20 -10.55
C GLU A 73 11.37 4.64 -10.14
N LYS A 74 10.32 5.40 -9.78
CA LYS A 74 10.41 6.82 -9.44
C LYS A 74 11.08 7.06 -8.08
N VAL A 75 10.78 6.23 -7.08
CA VAL A 75 11.29 6.44 -5.71
C VAL A 75 12.64 5.79 -5.46
N GLN A 76 13.03 4.81 -6.28
CA GLN A 76 14.29 4.08 -6.18
C GLN A 76 15.02 4.11 -7.52
N SER A 77 14.80 3.09 -8.37
CA SER A 77 15.35 3.01 -9.73
C SER A 77 14.64 1.94 -10.57
N PRO A 78 14.79 1.94 -11.90
CA PRO A 78 14.31 0.85 -12.75
C PRO A 78 14.86 -0.53 -12.34
N GLU A 79 16.14 -0.61 -12.01
CA GLU A 79 16.79 -1.85 -11.58
C GLU A 79 16.19 -2.39 -10.28
N PHE A 80 15.80 -1.51 -9.36
CA PHE A 80 15.10 -1.91 -8.14
C PHE A 80 13.72 -2.51 -8.47
N ALA A 81 12.96 -1.90 -9.37
CA ALA A 81 11.66 -2.43 -9.78
C ALA A 81 11.80 -3.83 -10.43
N ASP A 82 12.80 -4.02 -11.29
CA ASP A 82 13.10 -5.32 -11.91
C ASP A 82 13.49 -6.39 -10.87
N GLN A 83 14.29 -6.02 -9.87
CA GLN A 83 14.66 -6.91 -8.76
C GLN A 83 13.45 -7.32 -7.92
N VAL A 84 12.51 -6.40 -7.66
CA VAL A 84 11.27 -6.70 -6.95
C VAL A 84 10.38 -7.65 -7.74
N ILE A 85 10.19 -7.39 -9.03
CA ILE A 85 9.36 -8.26 -9.90
C ILE A 85 9.96 -9.68 -9.96
N SER A 86 11.28 -9.77 -10.17
CA SER A 86 11.99 -11.05 -10.21
C SER A 86 11.92 -11.80 -8.89
N GLY A 87 12.09 -11.08 -7.76
CA GLY A 87 12.02 -11.66 -6.41
C GLY A 87 10.61 -12.09 -6.01
N ALA A 88 9.57 -11.48 -6.57
CA ALA A 88 8.17 -11.78 -6.22
C ALA A 88 7.66 -13.10 -6.81
N ALA A 89 8.44 -13.75 -7.67
CA ALA A 89 8.14 -15.06 -8.26
C ALA A 89 6.73 -15.14 -8.89
N LEU A 90 6.37 -14.08 -9.63
CA LEU A 90 5.04 -13.91 -10.22
C LEU A 90 4.91 -14.73 -11.52
N PRO A 91 3.70 -15.22 -11.87
CA PRO A 91 3.49 -15.83 -13.17
C PRO A 91 3.72 -14.86 -14.33
N ASN A 92 4.18 -15.38 -15.47
CA ASN A 92 4.49 -14.61 -16.69
C ASN A 92 5.50 -13.47 -16.46
N ASP A 93 6.48 -13.67 -15.57
CA ASP A 93 7.57 -12.74 -15.29
C ASP A 93 7.10 -11.32 -14.93
N GLY A 94 5.92 -11.19 -14.31
CA GLY A 94 5.37 -9.89 -13.90
C GLY A 94 4.97 -8.97 -15.06
N ALA A 95 4.73 -9.52 -16.26
CA ALA A 95 4.26 -8.75 -17.40
C ALA A 95 2.81 -8.27 -17.20
N PHE A 96 2.64 -7.02 -16.74
CA PHE A 96 1.34 -6.39 -16.53
C PHE A 96 0.97 -5.42 -17.66
N THR A 97 -0.31 -5.43 -18.04
CA THR A 97 -0.90 -4.43 -18.95
C THR A 97 -1.97 -3.64 -18.20
N SER A 98 -2.14 -2.34 -18.50
CA SER A 98 -3.08 -1.51 -17.75
C SER A 98 -4.54 -1.99 -17.83
N ILE A 99 -4.94 -2.62 -18.93
CA ILE A 99 -6.30 -3.18 -19.14
C ILE A 99 -6.47 -4.59 -18.56
N GLY A 100 -5.38 -5.24 -18.15
CA GLY A 100 -5.39 -6.60 -17.62
C GLY A 100 -6.08 -6.70 -16.27
N ASN A 101 -6.36 -7.94 -15.85
CA ASN A 101 -6.91 -8.26 -14.54
C ASN A 101 -6.08 -9.36 -13.90
N TYR A 102 -5.49 -9.08 -12.74
CA TYR A 102 -4.53 -9.96 -12.09
C TYR A 102 -4.93 -10.18 -10.63
N PRO A 103 -4.62 -11.35 -10.03
CA PRO A 103 -4.83 -11.59 -8.61
C PRO A 103 -4.12 -10.53 -7.76
N SER A 104 -4.83 -9.91 -6.82
CA SER A 104 -4.30 -8.85 -5.95
C SER A 104 -3.14 -9.33 -5.05
N GLU A 105 -3.04 -10.63 -4.82
CA GLU A 105 -1.94 -11.29 -4.12
C GLU A 105 -0.60 -11.02 -4.81
N TYR A 106 -0.59 -10.79 -6.12
CA TYR A 106 0.63 -10.44 -6.85
C TYR A 106 1.14 -9.05 -6.44
N ALA A 107 0.23 -8.08 -6.25
CA ALA A 107 0.62 -6.75 -5.77
C ALA A 107 1.11 -6.82 -4.32
N LEU A 108 0.49 -7.66 -3.48
CA LEU A 108 0.95 -7.89 -2.11
C LEU A 108 2.34 -8.54 -2.07
N ALA A 109 2.61 -9.50 -2.96
CA ALA A 109 3.93 -10.13 -3.10
C ALA A 109 4.99 -9.12 -3.55
N MET A 110 4.67 -8.24 -4.52
CA MET A 110 5.56 -7.16 -4.94
C MET A 110 5.88 -6.18 -3.80
N VAL A 111 4.87 -5.76 -3.03
CA VAL A 111 5.09 -4.89 -1.87
C VAL A 111 5.94 -5.58 -0.80
N GLY A 112 5.70 -6.88 -0.53
CA GLY A 112 6.51 -7.66 0.39
C GLY A 112 7.97 -7.71 -0.02
N GLN A 113 8.24 -7.98 -1.30
CA GLN A 113 9.60 -7.98 -1.85
C GLN A 113 10.24 -6.60 -1.84
N ALA A 114 9.50 -5.56 -2.20
CA ALA A 114 10.00 -4.18 -2.11
C ALA A 114 10.35 -3.80 -0.66
N SER A 115 9.56 -4.26 0.31
CA SER A 115 9.83 -4.05 1.74
C SER A 115 11.13 -4.74 2.17
N GLU A 116 11.30 -6.01 1.83
CA GLU A 116 12.53 -6.77 2.14
C GLU A 116 13.78 -6.12 1.53
N GLN A 117 13.71 -5.67 0.28
CA GLN A 117 14.87 -5.10 -0.42
C GLN A 117 15.19 -3.67 0.00
N SER A 118 14.18 -2.84 0.30
CA SER A 118 14.38 -1.44 0.68
C SER A 118 14.61 -1.23 2.18
N GLY A 119 14.21 -2.19 3.02
CA GLY A 119 14.17 -2.04 4.47
C GLY A 119 13.05 -1.11 4.98
N ILE A 120 12.15 -0.66 4.10
CA ILE A 120 10.98 0.14 4.46
C ILE A 120 9.83 -0.82 4.81
N GLU A 121 9.14 -0.58 5.92
CA GLU A 121 7.98 -1.36 6.33
C GLU A 121 6.90 -1.39 5.23
N ALA A 122 6.33 -2.58 4.96
CA ALA A 122 5.32 -2.76 3.91
C ALA A 122 4.10 -1.83 4.08
N THR A 123 3.67 -1.57 5.32
CA THR A 123 2.61 -0.61 5.63
C THR A 123 2.95 0.80 5.17
N GLU A 124 4.21 1.23 5.36
CA GLU A 124 4.67 2.54 4.94
C GLU A 124 4.82 2.63 3.41
N LEU A 125 5.32 1.58 2.76
CA LEU A 125 5.33 1.49 1.30
C LEU A 125 3.93 1.60 0.70
N CYS A 126 2.94 0.89 1.27
CA CYS A 126 1.55 1.01 0.86
C CYS A 126 1.02 2.44 1.02
N ARG A 127 1.37 3.13 2.11
CA ARG A 127 0.97 4.52 2.36
C ARG A 127 1.58 5.48 1.34
N LEU A 128 2.88 5.36 1.07
CA LEU A 128 3.60 6.14 0.07
C LEU A 128 3.04 5.88 -1.34
N PHE A 129 2.77 4.61 -1.66
CA PHE A 129 2.16 4.22 -2.93
C PHE A 129 0.74 4.79 -3.08
N GLY A 130 -0.08 4.75 -2.02
CA GLY A 130 -1.42 5.36 -2.04
C GLY A 130 -1.37 6.86 -2.30
N LYS A 131 -0.41 7.58 -1.70
CA LYS A 131 -0.21 9.01 -1.96
C LYS A 131 0.19 9.25 -3.42
N TYR A 132 1.15 8.48 -3.94
CA TYR A 132 1.53 8.52 -5.35
C TYR A 132 0.33 8.25 -6.27
N LEU A 133 -0.49 7.22 -5.97
CA LEU A 133 -1.67 6.89 -6.76
C LEU A 133 -2.68 8.03 -6.85
N TYR A 134 -2.86 8.80 -5.78
CA TYR A 134 -3.73 9.97 -5.81
C TYR A 134 -3.28 10.97 -6.89
N ASP A 135 -1.98 11.30 -6.94
CA ASP A 135 -1.42 12.18 -7.97
C ASP A 135 -1.61 11.60 -9.37
N ARG A 136 -1.47 10.28 -9.51
CA ARG A 136 -1.70 9.59 -10.78
C ARG A 136 -3.15 9.64 -11.22
N PHE A 137 -4.12 9.54 -10.32
CA PHE A 137 -5.53 9.65 -10.66
C PHE A 137 -5.91 11.05 -11.16
N ASN A 138 -5.28 12.11 -10.66
CA ASN A 138 -5.46 13.46 -11.21
C ASN A 138 -5.00 13.58 -12.68
N ILE A 139 -3.99 12.80 -13.08
CA ILE A 139 -3.47 12.78 -14.45
C ILE A 139 -4.28 11.84 -15.35
N LEU A 140 -4.65 10.68 -14.83
CA LEU A 140 -5.32 9.61 -15.59
C LEU A 140 -6.82 9.86 -15.76
N TYR A 141 -7.45 10.49 -14.77
CA TYR A 141 -8.89 10.70 -14.71
C TYR A 141 -9.26 12.16 -14.34
N PRO A 142 -8.70 13.18 -15.03
CA PRO A 142 -8.91 14.58 -14.67
C PRO A 142 -10.40 14.96 -14.64
N HIS A 143 -11.19 14.47 -15.60
CA HIS A 143 -12.64 14.71 -15.66
C HIS A 143 -13.42 14.31 -14.39
N ILE A 144 -13.00 13.25 -13.70
CA ILE A 144 -13.61 12.85 -12.42
C ILE A 144 -13.09 13.74 -11.29
N MET A 145 -11.77 13.94 -11.25
CA MET A 145 -11.09 14.58 -10.13
C MET A 145 -11.38 16.10 -10.07
N GLU A 146 -11.46 16.78 -11.22
CA GLU A 146 -11.75 18.21 -11.36
C GLU A 146 -13.20 18.59 -11.00
N SER A 147 -14.06 17.60 -10.73
CA SER A 147 -15.45 17.83 -10.30
C SER A 147 -15.56 18.33 -8.84
N TYR A 148 -14.45 18.38 -8.11
CA TYR A 148 -14.42 18.69 -6.69
C TYR A 148 -13.50 19.89 -6.39
N ASN A 149 -13.90 20.71 -5.42
CA ASN A 149 -13.19 21.94 -5.04
C ASN A 149 -12.55 21.88 -3.65
N SER A 150 -12.65 20.76 -2.95
CA SER A 150 -12.03 20.54 -1.64
C SER A 150 -11.81 19.06 -1.36
N ALA A 151 -10.89 18.76 -0.44
CA ALA A 151 -10.63 17.38 0.00
C ALA A 151 -11.88 16.75 0.60
N GLU A 152 -12.62 17.50 1.42
CA GLU A 152 -13.88 17.04 2.02
C GLU A 152 -14.94 16.71 0.96
N ALA A 153 -15.12 17.58 -0.04
CA ALA A 153 -16.09 17.34 -1.11
C ALA A 153 -15.73 16.08 -1.90
N LEU A 154 -14.45 15.85 -2.20
CA LEU A 154 -14.02 14.64 -2.90
C LEU A 154 -14.21 13.39 -2.04
N LEU A 155 -13.72 13.41 -0.79
CA LEU A 155 -13.70 12.26 0.11
C LEU A 155 -15.12 11.79 0.49
N THR A 156 -16.07 12.72 0.62
CA THR A 156 -17.49 12.41 0.86
C THR A 156 -18.18 11.78 -0.35
N HIS A 157 -17.61 11.87 -1.54
CA HIS A 157 -18.18 11.33 -2.78
C HIS A 157 -17.39 10.15 -3.37
N VAL A 158 -16.35 9.65 -2.68
CA VAL A 158 -15.57 8.49 -3.14
C VAL A 158 -16.47 7.28 -3.41
N GLY A 159 -17.30 6.91 -2.44
CA GLY A 159 -18.18 5.75 -2.57
C GLY A 159 -19.39 5.98 -3.47
N SER A 160 -20.03 7.15 -3.37
CA SER A 160 -21.30 7.44 -4.04
C SER A 160 -21.16 7.83 -5.51
N HIS A 161 -20.04 8.46 -5.89
CA HIS A 161 -19.80 8.94 -7.25
C HIS A 161 -18.54 8.35 -7.87
N ILE A 162 -17.35 8.53 -7.26
CA ILE A 162 -16.08 8.16 -7.90
C ILE A 162 -16.00 6.65 -8.17
N HIS A 163 -16.34 5.81 -7.20
CA HIS A 163 -16.38 4.37 -7.41
C HIS A 163 -17.46 3.94 -8.42
N THR A 164 -18.56 4.68 -8.53
CA THR A 164 -19.58 4.46 -9.56
C THR A 164 -18.99 4.72 -10.95
N GLU A 165 -18.30 5.85 -11.15
CA GLU A 165 -17.61 6.18 -12.42
C GLU A 165 -16.52 5.15 -12.76
N VAL A 166 -15.74 4.71 -11.78
CA VAL A 166 -14.76 3.63 -11.97
C VAL A 166 -15.42 2.35 -12.45
N CYS A 167 -16.59 1.99 -11.92
CA CYS A 167 -17.35 0.81 -12.36
C CYS A 167 -17.96 0.99 -13.76
N VAL A 168 -18.24 2.22 -14.21
CA VAL A 168 -18.64 2.50 -15.60
C VAL A 168 -17.48 2.22 -16.56
N LEU A 169 -16.26 2.69 -16.22
CA LEU A 169 -15.06 2.45 -17.02
C LEU A 169 -14.61 0.98 -16.97
N TYR A 170 -14.81 0.32 -15.83
CA TYR A 170 -14.37 -1.03 -15.56
C TYR A 170 -15.48 -1.84 -14.88
N PRO A 171 -16.41 -2.46 -15.63
CA PRO A 171 -17.60 -3.12 -15.09
C PRO A 171 -17.33 -4.28 -14.11
N ASP A 172 -16.15 -4.89 -14.19
CA ASP A 172 -15.67 -5.97 -13.33
C ASP A 172 -14.84 -5.47 -12.13
N ALA A 173 -14.65 -4.15 -12.00
CA ALA A 173 -13.96 -3.58 -10.85
C ALA A 173 -14.77 -3.80 -9.56
N ARG A 174 -14.04 -4.13 -8.49
CA ARG A 174 -14.58 -4.27 -7.14
C ARG A 174 -13.84 -3.30 -6.23
N PRO A 175 -14.23 -2.01 -6.21
CA PRO A 175 -13.63 -1.03 -5.32
C PRO A 175 -14.00 -1.32 -3.86
N PRO A 176 -13.27 -0.71 -2.89
CA PRO A 176 -13.65 -0.79 -1.48
C PRO A 176 -14.97 -0.05 -1.22
N GLN A 177 -15.64 -0.42 -0.14
CA GLN A 177 -16.75 0.34 0.40
C GLN A 177 -16.17 1.53 1.18
N VAL A 178 -16.60 2.73 0.82
CA VAL A 178 -16.17 3.98 1.47
C VAL A 178 -17.40 4.83 1.74
N THR A 179 -17.58 5.22 2.99
CA THR A 179 -18.55 6.23 3.39
C THR A 179 -17.84 7.31 4.18
N ALA A 180 -18.33 8.55 4.12
CA ALA A 180 -17.79 9.60 4.96
C ALA A 180 -18.91 10.51 5.48
N ASP A 181 -18.73 10.95 6.71
CA ASP A 181 -19.63 11.84 7.42
C ASP A 181 -18.86 13.10 7.84
N VAL A 182 -19.51 14.26 7.70
CA VAL A 182 -18.97 15.55 8.13
C VAL A 182 -19.80 16.06 9.29
N ARG A 183 -19.18 16.26 10.46
CA ARG A 183 -19.83 16.78 11.67
C ARG A 183 -18.84 17.61 12.49
N ASP A 184 -19.29 18.77 12.97
CA ASP A 184 -18.51 19.62 13.89
C ASP A 184 -17.08 19.96 13.40
N GLY A 185 -16.93 20.21 12.09
CA GLY A 185 -15.63 20.50 11.47
C GLY A 185 -14.72 19.28 11.27
N GLN A 186 -15.19 18.09 11.61
CA GLN A 186 -14.49 16.82 11.41
C GLN A 186 -15.07 16.08 10.22
N THR A 187 -14.19 15.44 9.44
CA THR A 187 -14.56 14.49 8.41
C THR A 187 -14.14 13.10 8.86
N VAL A 188 -15.09 12.18 9.04
CA VAL A 188 -14.84 10.79 9.41
C VAL A 188 -15.12 9.90 8.22
N ILE A 189 -14.14 9.11 7.80
CA ILE A 189 -14.20 8.24 6.63
C ILE A 189 -14.10 6.79 7.09
N HIS A 190 -15.11 6.00 6.76
CA HIS A 190 -15.13 4.56 7.00
C HIS A 190 -14.70 3.84 5.73
N TYR A 191 -13.68 3.00 5.85
CA TYR A 191 -13.16 2.17 4.77
C TYR A 191 -13.35 0.70 5.10
N HIS A 192 -13.85 -0.06 4.13
CA HIS A 192 -13.91 -1.52 4.19
C HIS A 192 -13.61 -2.16 2.82
N SER A 193 -12.84 -3.24 2.81
CA SER A 193 -12.47 -3.95 1.59
C SER A 193 -12.29 -5.44 1.84
N HIS A 194 -12.51 -6.24 0.80
CA HIS A 194 -12.13 -7.65 0.81
C HIS A 194 -10.60 -7.84 0.70
N ARG A 195 -9.85 -6.80 0.30
CA ARG A 195 -8.38 -6.77 0.18
C ARG A 195 -7.74 -5.97 1.33
N PRO A 196 -6.59 -6.39 1.87
CA PRO A 196 -5.93 -5.73 3.00
C PRO A 196 -5.19 -4.44 2.57
N MET A 197 -5.93 -3.42 2.18
CA MET A 197 -5.41 -2.20 1.52
C MET A 197 -5.70 -0.91 2.29
N ALA A 198 -6.03 -0.99 3.58
CA ALA A 198 -6.26 0.18 4.43
C ALA A 198 -5.09 1.18 4.43
N ALA A 199 -3.84 0.70 4.39
CA ALA A 199 -2.67 1.57 4.31
C ALA A 199 -2.57 2.33 2.97
N ILE A 200 -3.01 1.74 1.85
CA ILE A 200 -3.13 2.44 0.57
C ILE A 200 -4.23 3.50 0.66
N ALA A 201 -5.37 3.16 1.26
CA ALA A 201 -6.45 4.11 1.49
C ALA A 201 -5.99 5.31 2.34
N HIS A 202 -5.17 5.09 3.37
CA HIS A 202 -4.52 6.18 4.12
C HIS A 202 -3.71 7.10 3.19
N GLY A 203 -2.88 6.51 2.33
CA GLY A 203 -2.08 7.26 1.36
C GLY A 203 -2.95 8.12 0.44
N LEU A 204 -4.05 7.56 -0.06
CA LEU A 204 -5.01 8.26 -0.92
C LEU A 204 -5.69 9.43 -0.19
N VAL A 205 -6.12 9.24 1.06
CA VAL A 205 -6.71 10.30 1.88
C VAL A 205 -5.70 11.43 2.11
N GLN A 206 -4.47 11.08 2.49
CA GLN A 206 -3.41 12.07 2.68
C GLN A 206 -3.07 12.81 1.37
N GLY A 207 -2.96 12.10 0.25
CA GLY A 207 -2.72 12.72 -1.06
C GLY A 207 -3.83 13.70 -1.45
N CYS A 208 -5.09 13.36 -1.13
CA CYS A 208 -6.22 14.25 -1.31
C CYS A 208 -6.11 15.53 -0.49
N MET A 209 -5.79 15.40 0.80
CA MET A 209 -5.59 16.57 1.68
C MET A 209 -4.48 17.47 1.15
N ASP A 210 -3.33 16.89 0.80
CA ASP A 210 -2.18 17.62 0.29
C ASP A 210 -2.51 18.38 -1.01
N HIS A 211 -3.26 17.75 -1.93
CA HIS A 211 -3.65 18.36 -3.21
C HIS A 211 -4.51 19.62 -3.04
N TYR A 212 -5.46 19.60 -2.12
CA TYR A 212 -6.31 20.77 -1.83
C TYR A 212 -5.69 21.73 -0.79
N GLY A 213 -4.46 21.47 -0.34
CA GLY A 213 -3.79 22.27 0.69
C GLY A 213 -4.47 22.19 2.06
N ASP A 214 -5.22 21.12 2.34
CA ASP A 214 -5.90 20.92 3.62
C ASP A 214 -4.88 20.60 4.72
N GLN A 215 -4.69 21.55 5.65
CA GLN A 215 -3.72 21.48 6.74
C GLN A 215 -4.26 20.83 8.02
N ARG A 216 -5.50 20.31 8.00
CA ARG A 216 -6.07 19.59 9.15
C ARG A 216 -5.25 18.33 9.45
N SER A 217 -5.34 17.85 10.69
CA SER A 217 -4.67 16.61 11.11
C SER A 217 -5.44 15.38 10.62
N LEU A 218 -4.71 14.37 10.12
CA LEU A 218 -5.24 13.07 9.76
C LEU A 218 -4.86 12.04 10.82
N GLU A 219 -5.86 11.50 11.50
CA GLU A 219 -5.72 10.35 12.38
C GLU A 219 -6.38 9.12 11.74
N TRP A 220 -5.92 7.92 12.13
CA TRP A 220 -6.53 6.70 11.64
C TRP A 220 -6.40 5.53 12.61
N GLU A 221 -7.37 4.63 12.53
CA GLU A 221 -7.37 3.35 13.22
C GLU A 221 -7.58 2.25 12.17
N CYS A 222 -6.69 1.26 12.16
CA CYS A 222 -6.73 0.16 11.19
C CYS A 222 -6.98 -1.16 11.90
N ALA A 223 -7.86 -1.99 11.34
CA ALA A 223 -8.03 -3.36 11.77
C ALA A 223 -6.75 -4.17 11.51
N VAL A 224 -6.52 -5.21 12.32
CA VAL A 224 -5.32 -6.06 12.25
C VAL A 224 -5.17 -6.76 10.89
N ASP A 225 -6.29 -7.06 10.23
CA ASP A 225 -6.31 -7.68 8.90
C ASP A 225 -6.08 -6.69 7.75
N GLY A 226 -5.99 -5.39 8.03
CA GLY A 226 -5.81 -4.33 7.02
C GLY A 226 -7.01 -4.12 6.10
N LYS A 227 -8.15 -4.76 6.37
CA LYS A 227 -9.34 -4.73 5.51
C LYS A 227 -10.31 -3.61 5.86
N SER A 228 -10.24 -3.10 7.08
CA SER A 228 -11.08 -2.00 7.56
C SER A 228 -10.24 -0.92 8.22
N ALA A 229 -10.64 0.35 8.04
CA ALA A 229 -10.04 1.47 8.73
C ALA A 229 -11.04 2.61 8.92
N ILE A 230 -10.80 3.43 9.93
CA ILE A 230 -11.49 4.70 10.15
C ILE A 230 -10.44 5.80 10.04
N PHE A 231 -10.69 6.80 9.20
CA PHE A 231 -9.85 8.00 9.07
C PHE A 231 -10.62 9.20 9.62
N THR A 232 -9.97 9.98 10.48
CA THR A 232 -10.55 11.17 11.09
C THR A 232 -9.70 12.37 10.72
N ILE A 233 -10.29 13.28 9.94
CA ILE A 233 -9.70 14.58 9.60
C ILE A 233 -10.26 15.61 10.58
N LYS A 234 -9.40 16.27 11.34
CA LYS A 234 -9.79 17.28 12.35
C LYS A 234 -8.79 18.42 12.44
N GLY A 235 -9.28 19.62 12.72
CA GLY A 235 -8.45 20.83 12.87
C GLY A 235 -9.28 22.08 12.64
#